data_AF-A0A830CJ60-F1
#
_entry.id   AF-A0A830CJ60-F1
#
_cell.length_a   1.000
_cell.length_b   1.000
_cell.length_c   1.000
_cell.angle_alpha   90.00
_cell.angle_beta   90.00
_cell.angle_gamma   90.00
#
_symmetry.space_group_name_H-M   'P 1'
#
loop_
_entity.id
_entity.type
_entity.pdbx_description
1 polymer ?
#
loop_
_entity_poly.entity_id
_entity_poly.type
_entity_poly.pdbx_seq_one_letter_code
_entity_poly.pdbx_strand_id
1 'polypeptide(L)' 'VSHGTSCRACKAVGFYACKLCNGNGTIKWSPLYDPVFINLCVSPTCDGFKVQRCLNCLGYGYV' A
#
# COMPACT_ATOMS: atom_id res chain seq x y z
N VAL A 1 -24.15 14.64 9.18
CA VAL A 1 -22.81 14.44 8.60
C VAL A 1 -21.92 13.92 9.73
N SER A 2 -21.32 12.75 9.58
CA SER A 2 -20.57 12.06 10.65
C SER A 2 -19.44 12.94 11.19
N HIS A 3 -19.48 13.22 12.49
CA HIS A 3 -18.56 14.09 13.25
C HIS A 3 -17.23 13.39 13.59
N GLY A 4 -16.54 12.84 12.59
CA GLY A 4 -15.21 12.23 12.77
C GLY A 4 -14.09 13.23 12.51
N THR A 5 -12.98 13.15 13.24
CA THR A 5 -11.82 14.02 12.95
C THR A 5 -11.16 13.53 11.66
N SER A 6 -10.87 14.43 10.72
CA SER A 6 -10.17 14.05 9.48
C SER A 6 -8.84 13.36 9.81
N CYS A 7 -8.59 12.21 9.18
CA CYS A 7 -7.36 11.47 9.42
C CYS A 7 -6.17 12.25 8.83
N ARG A 8 -5.35 12.81 9.72
CA ARG A 8 -4.17 13.60 9.31
C ARG A 8 -3.10 12.76 8.63
N ALA A 9 -3.01 11.48 8.98
CA ALA A 9 -2.01 10.59 8.41
C ALA A 9 -2.21 10.48 6.88
N CYS A 10 -3.43 10.20 6.42
CA CYS A 10 -3.76 10.05 4.99
C CYS A 10 -4.32 11.33 4.36
N LYS A 11 -4.32 12.45 5.10
CA LYS A 11 -4.90 13.73 4.66
C LYS A 11 -6.34 13.57 4.16
N ALA A 12 -7.13 12.80 4.90
CA ALA A 12 -8.51 12.43 4.56
C ALA A 12 -8.72 11.60 3.26
N VAL A 13 -7.66 11.13 2.61
CA VAL A 13 -7.78 10.29 1.39
C VAL A 13 -8.18 8.85 1.72
N GLY A 14 -7.79 8.34 2.89
CA GLY A 14 -8.02 6.94 3.29
C GLY A 14 -7.00 5.93 2.75
N PHE A 15 -6.16 6.31 1.78
CA PHE A 15 -5.18 5.43 1.16
C PHE A 15 -3.83 6.11 0.99
N TYR A 16 -2.77 5.30 0.82
CA TYR A 16 -1.43 5.75 0.46
C TYR A 16 -0.94 5.00 -0.76
N ALA A 17 0.01 5.57 -1.50
CA ALA A 17 0.82 4.78 -2.42
C ALA A 17 1.48 3.62 -1.65
N CYS A 18 1.48 2.43 -2.24
CA CYS A 18 2.09 1.26 -1.63
C CYS A 18 3.59 1.52 -1.45
N LYS A 19 4.04 1.49 -0.20
CA LYS A 19 5.43 1.82 0.14
C LYS A 19 6.41 0.76 -0.36
N LEU A 20 5.96 -0.49 -0.48
CA LEU A 20 6.83 -1.60 -0.87
C LEU A 20 7.14 -1.57 -2.38
N CYS A 21 6.13 -1.38 -3.22
CA CYS A 21 6.32 -1.30 -4.67
C CYS A 21 6.43 0.13 -5.21
N ASN A 22 6.36 1.14 -4.33
CA ASN A 22 6.35 2.56 -4.67
C ASN A 22 5.34 2.91 -5.78
N GLY A 23 4.16 2.28 -5.76
CA GLY A 23 3.12 2.46 -6.78
C GLY A 23 3.32 1.67 -8.08
N ASN A 24 4.36 0.84 -8.20
CA ASN A 24 4.61 0.03 -9.40
C ASN A 24 3.71 -1.22 -9.48
N GLY A 25 3.08 -1.62 -8.36
CA GLY A 25 2.22 -2.81 -8.26
C GLY A 25 3.00 -4.13 -8.15
N THR A 26 4.24 -4.14 -8.62
CA THR A 26 5.14 -5.28 -8.56
C THR A 26 6.46 -4.93 -7.87
N ILE A 27 7.11 -5.94 -7.30
CA ILE A 27 8.43 -5.84 -6.67
C ILE A 27 9.41 -6.78 -7.38
N LYS A 28 10.65 -6.34 -7.53
CA LYS A 28 11.77 -7.16 -7.99
C LYS A 28 12.40 -7.83 -6.78
N TRP A 29 11.77 -8.88 -6.30
CA TRP A 29 12.23 -9.61 -5.13
C TRP A 29 11.97 -11.10 -5.34
N SER A 30 12.84 -11.94 -4.79
CA SER A 30 12.66 -13.39 -4.78
C SER A 30 13.15 -13.95 -3.45
N PRO A 31 12.47 -14.95 -2.89
CA PRO A 31 12.85 -15.56 -1.61
C PRO A 31 14.10 -16.44 -1.71
N LEU A 32 14.57 -16.75 -2.92
CA LEU A 32 15.79 -17.50 -3.17
C LEU A 32 17.01 -16.60 -2.94
N TYR A 33 18.05 -17.15 -2.32
CA TYR A 33 19.29 -16.45 -2.02
C TYR A 33 20.07 -16.05 -3.28
N ASP A 34 20.02 -16.88 -4.33
CA ASP A 34 20.63 -16.60 -5.64
C ASP A 34 19.66 -16.96 -6.78
N PRO A 35 18.68 -16.10 -7.07
CA PRO A 35 17.73 -16.34 -8.14
C PRO A 35 18.40 -16.01 -9.48
N VAL A 36 18.56 -17.01 -10.34
CA VAL A 36 18.99 -16.85 -11.75
C VAL A 36 18.07 -15.87 -12.52
N PHE A 37 16.82 -15.72 -12.07
CA PHE A 37 15.84 -14.77 -12.59
C PHE A 37 15.12 -14.02 -11.46
N ILE A 38 15.16 -12.70 -11.49
CA ILE A 38 14.34 -11.86 -10.61
C ILE A 38 13.02 -11.56 -11.33
N ASN A 39 11.99 -12.34 -11.04
CA ASN A 39 10.65 -12.09 -11.59
C ASN A 39 9.98 -10.92 -10.86
N LEU A 40 9.28 -10.07 -11.62
CA LEU A 40 8.42 -9.04 -11.07
C LEU A 40 7.21 -9.73 -10.42
N CYS A 41 7.21 -9.84 -9.09
CA CYS A 41 6.10 -10.42 -8.34
C CYS A 41 5.09 -9.34 -7.96
N VAL A 42 3.80 -9.70 -7.94
CA VAL A 42 2.75 -8.82 -7.37
C VAL A 42 3.11 -8.48 -5.93
N SER A 43 3.05 -7.19 -5.60
CA SER A 43 3.43 -6.72 -4.26
C SER A 43 2.44 -7.27 -3.22
N PRO A 44 2.87 -8.07 -2.23
CA PRO A 44 1.97 -8.70 -1.26
C PRO A 44 1.26 -7.68 -0.37
N THR A 45 1.82 -6.48 -0.23
CA THR A 45 1.32 -5.40 0.61
C THR A 45 0.15 -4.63 0.00
N CYS A 46 0.01 -4.63 -1.32
CA CYS A 46 -1.07 -3.93 -2.02
C CYS A 46 -1.78 -4.80 -3.05
N ASP A 47 -1.44 -6.09 -3.12
CA ASP A 47 -2.00 -7.05 -4.07
C ASP A 47 -2.01 -6.54 -5.53
N GLY A 48 -0.98 -5.78 -5.91
CA GLY A 48 -0.89 -5.19 -7.26
C GLY A 48 -1.73 -3.92 -7.49
N PHE A 49 -2.60 -3.52 -6.56
CA PHE A 49 -3.45 -2.31 -6.67
C PHE A 49 -2.69 -0.99 -6.53
N LYS A 50 -1.36 -1.02 -6.30
CA LYS A 50 -0.46 0.15 -6.21
C LYS A 50 -0.73 1.07 -5.01
N VAL A 51 -1.82 0.86 -4.28
CA VAL A 51 -2.20 1.63 -3.09
C VAL A 51 -2.45 0.72 -1.90
N GLN A 52 -2.23 1.24 -0.70
CA GLN A 52 -2.51 0.56 0.57
C GLN A 52 -3.52 1.36 1.37
N ARG A 53 -4.45 0.64 2.01
CA ARG A 53 -5.44 1.24 2.90
C ARG A 53 -4.74 1.86 4.10
N CYS A 54 -5.12 3.08 4.46
CA CYS A 54 -4.62 3.71 5.66
C CYS A 54 -5.16 2.96 6.87
N LEU A 55 -4.25 2.37 7.65
CA LEU A 55 -4.61 1.62 8.85
C LEU A 55 -5.04 2.52 10.02
N ASN A 56 -4.63 3.80 10.03
CA ASN A 56 -5.06 4.74 11.07
C ASN A 56 -6.54 5.10 10.99
N CYS A 57 -7.12 5.12 9.79
CA CYS A 57 -8.55 5.43 9.59
C CYS A 57 -9.29 4.31 8.88
N LEU A 58 -8.69 3.12 8.77
CA LEU A 58 -9.22 1.98 8.04
C LEU A 58 -9.83 2.40 6.70
N GLY A 59 -9.16 3.20 5.88
CA GLY A 59 -9.68 3.60 4.56
C GLY A 59 -10.85 4.60 4.53
N TYR A 60 -11.40 5.02 5.67
CA TYR A 60 -12.55 5.93 5.70
C TYR A 60 -12.18 7.41 5.52
N GLY A 61 -10.91 7.79 5.77
CA GLY A 61 -10.45 9.18 5.68
C GLY A 61 -10.76 10.03 6.93
N TYR A 62 -11.54 9.49 7.86
CA TYR A 62 -11.83 10.08 9.17
C TYR A 62 -11.66 9.02 10.27
N VAL A 63 -11.37 9.47 11.48
CA VAL A 63 -11.27 8.65 12.69
C VAL A 63 -12.32 9.05 13.71
#